data_AF-A0AB39KZQ1-F1
#
_entry.id   AF-A0AB39KZQ1-F1
#
_cell.length_a   1.000
_cell.length_b   1.000
_cell.length_c   1.000
_cell.angle_alpha   90.00
_cell.angle_beta   90.00
_cell.angle_gamma   90.00
#
_symmetry.space_group_name_H-M   'P 1'
#
loop_
_entity.id
_entity.type
_entity.pdbx_description
1 polymer ?
#
loop_
_entity_poly.entity_id
_entity_poly.type
_entity_poly.pdbx_seq_one_letter_code
_entity_poly.pdbx_strand_id
1 'polypeptide(L)' 'MSKDAEGKAALPGKGEGKDTGETDAEQTLERRPGASDRRVQIAAAKLRVVLDERLKRPTPEWVKRLAEQKLAS' A
#
# COMPACT_ATOMS: atom_id res chain seq x y z
N MET A 1 18.39 44.87 -41.72
CA MET A 1 17.53 44.90 -40.53
C MET A 1 16.34 44.00 -40.79
N SER A 2 16.37 42.75 -40.32
CA SER A 2 15.16 41.92 -40.23
C SER A 2 15.10 41.42 -38.81
N LYS A 3 14.13 41.95 -38.07
CA LYS A 3 13.83 41.51 -36.71
C LYS A 3 12.95 40.26 -36.79
N ASP A 4 13.36 39.28 -36.03
CA ASP A 4 12.58 38.15 -35.58
C ASP A 4 11.24 38.60 -34.98
N ALA A 5 10.20 37.81 -35.21
CA ALA A 5 9.00 37.79 -34.40
C ALA A 5 8.45 36.36 -34.34
N GLU A 6 8.39 35.85 -33.12
CA GLU A 6 8.04 34.50 -32.71
C GLU A 6 6.58 34.13 -32.99
N GLY A 7 6.32 32.83 -33.18
CA GLY A 7 4.99 32.26 -33.40
C GLY A 7 4.88 30.82 -32.89
N LYS A 8 4.71 30.72 -31.57
CA LYS A 8 4.42 29.60 -30.66
C LYS A 8 3.47 28.49 -31.17
N ALA A 9 3.66 27.29 -30.56
CA ALA A 9 2.77 26.12 -30.39
C ALA A 9 3.18 24.89 -31.21
N ALA A 10 3.94 23.93 -30.66
CA ALA A 10 3.53 22.91 -29.68
C ALA A 10 2.45 21.96 -30.22
N LEU A 11 2.85 20.72 -30.50
CA LEU A 11 2.21 19.45 -30.09
C LEU A 11 3.09 18.29 -30.61
N PRO A 12 3.93 17.62 -29.79
CA PRO A 12 4.56 16.37 -30.19
C PRO A 12 3.55 15.22 -30.15
N GLY A 13 3.59 14.39 -31.20
CA GLY A 13 2.68 13.29 -31.44
C GLY A 13 2.63 12.27 -30.31
N LYS A 14 1.43 11.72 -30.11
CA LYS A 14 1.18 10.49 -29.34
C LYS A 14 2.07 9.37 -29.87
N GLY A 15 3.11 9.03 -29.11
CA GLY A 15 3.81 7.76 -29.24
C GLY A 15 3.06 6.72 -28.43
N GLU A 16 2.38 5.81 -29.12
CA GLU A 16 1.91 4.55 -28.55
C GLU A 16 3.14 3.66 -28.29
N GLY A 17 3.48 3.51 -27.01
CA GLY A 17 4.47 2.55 -26.51
C GLY A 17 3.76 1.46 -25.73
N LYS A 18 3.59 0.31 -26.38
CA LYS A 18 3.19 -0.98 -25.83
C LYS A 18 4.41 -1.65 -25.16
N ASP A 19 4.15 -2.59 -24.24
CA ASP A 19 5.11 -3.37 -23.43
C ASP A 19 5.71 -2.57 -22.26
N THR A 20 5.83 -3.06 -21.02
CA THR A 20 5.99 -4.44 -20.53
C THR A 20 5.68 -4.42 -19.03
N GLY A 21 5.20 -5.52 -18.46
CA GLY A 21 5.07 -5.62 -17.00
C GLY A 21 6.42 -5.58 -16.31
N GLU A 22 6.62 -4.69 -15.34
CA GLU A 22 7.67 -4.83 -14.33
C GLU A 22 7.33 -3.99 -13.09
N THR A 23 7.19 -4.71 -11.96
CA THR A 23 7.53 -4.31 -10.58
C THR A 23 7.11 -2.94 -10.07
N ASP A 24 5.92 -2.86 -9.46
CA ASP A 24 5.68 -1.98 -8.30
C ASP A 24 6.08 -2.73 -7.01
N ALA A 25 7.39 -3.01 -6.90
CA ALA A 25 8.00 -3.09 -5.59
C ALA A 25 8.05 -1.65 -5.05
N GLU A 26 7.74 -1.47 -3.76
CA GLU A 26 7.98 -0.24 -3.02
C GLU A 26 6.85 0.82 -3.01
N GLN A 27 5.61 0.36 -2.82
CA GLN A 27 4.65 1.16 -2.05
C GLN A 27 4.66 0.70 -0.59
N THR A 28 5.76 1.01 0.11
CA THR A 28 5.75 1.20 1.57
C THR A 28 4.92 2.45 1.85
N LEU A 29 3.61 2.34 1.61
CA LEU A 29 2.64 3.30 2.11
C LEU A 29 2.76 3.22 3.62
N GLU A 30 3.38 4.24 4.18
CA GLU A 30 3.27 4.66 5.57
C GLU A 30 1.78 4.93 5.84
N ARG A 31 0.95 3.88 5.85
CA ARG A 31 -0.47 3.95 6.19
C ARG A 31 -0.51 4.36 7.64
N ARG A 32 -0.71 5.66 7.89
CA ARG A 32 -1.25 6.11 9.17
C ARG A 32 -2.50 5.26 9.43
N PRO A 33 -2.52 4.44 10.48
CA PRO A 33 -3.64 3.55 10.69
C PRO A 33 -4.88 4.38 11.00
N GLY A 34 -5.77 4.52 10.01
CA GLY A 34 -7.11 5.02 10.24
C GLY A 34 -7.87 4.06 11.16
N ALA A 35 -9.01 4.49 11.73
CA ALA A 35 -9.82 3.61 12.58
C ALA A 35 -10.21 2.29 11.86
N SER A 36 -10.40 2.32 10.54
CA SER A 36 -10.59 1.14 9.69
C SER A 36 -9.37 0.21 9.70
N ASP A 37 -8.15 0.75 9.67
CA ASP A 37 -6.91 -0.04 9.75
C ASP A 37 -6.78 -0.74 11.10
N ARG A 38 -7.26 -0.13 12.20
CA ARG A 38 -7.20 -0.79 13.52
C ARG A 38 -8.10 -2.02 13.59
N ARG A 39 -9.30 -1.97 13.00
CA ARG A 39 -10.20 -3.16 12.91
C ARG A 39 -9.52 -4.27 12.13
N VAL A 40 -8.90 -3.92 11.01
CA VAL A 40 -8.19 -4.85 10.13
C VAL A 40 -6.97 -5.45 10.84
N GLN A 41 -6.19 -4.64 11.56
CA GLN A 41 -5.03 -5.11 12.34
C GLN A 41 -5.42 -6.12 13.42
N ILE A 42 -6.51 -5.86 14.15
CA ILE A 42 -7.03 -6.80 15.16
C ILE A 42 -7.51 -8.10 14.50
N ALA A 43 -8.22 -8.02 13.37
CA ALA A 43 -8.67 -9.19 12.63
C ALA A 43 -7.48 -10.03 12.10
N ALA A 44 -6.46 -9.37 11.53
CA ALA A 44 -5.24 -10.02 11.06
C ALA A 44 -4.46 -10.67 12.22
N ALA A 45 -4.39 -10.00 13.38
CA ALA A 45 -3.76 -10.56 14.57
C ALA A 45 -4.49 -11.82 15.05
N LYS A 46 -5.82 -11.81 15.12
CA LYS A 46 -6.64 -12.98 15.47
C LYS A 46 -6.42 -14.15 14.50
N LEU A 47 -6.42 -13.87 13.20
CA LEU A 47 -6.15 -14.88 12.18
C LEU A 47 -4.76 -15.50 12.39
N ARG A 48 -3.75 -14.67 12.65
CA ARG A 48 -2.39 -15.14 12.88
C ARG A 48 -2.27 -16.06 14.09
N VAL A 49 -2.92 -15.73 15.22
CA VAL A 49 -2.94 -16.59 16.42
C VAL A 49 -3.45 -17.99 16.06
N VAL A 50 -4.61 -18.07 15.39
CA VAL A 50 -5.21 -19.35 14.99
C VAL A 50 -4.30 -20.14 14.04
N LEU A 51 -3.65 -19.47 13.08
CA LEU A 51 -2.73 -20.13 12.15
C LEU A 51 -1.49 -20.67 12.85
N ASP A 52 -0.88 -19.86 13.73
CA ASP A 52 0.31 -20.25 14.49
C ASP A 52 -0.01 -21.46 15.40
N GLU A 53 -1.17 -21.48 16.07
CA GLU A 53 -1.64 -22.62 16.85
C GLU A 53 -1.79 -23.89 16.00
N ARG A 54 -2.44 -23.79 14.83
CA ARG A 54 -2.63 -24.94 13.92
C ARG A 54 -1.30 -25.46 13.35
N LEU A 55 -0.35 -24.56 13.14
CA LEU A 55 0.99 -24.88 12.65
C LEU A 55 1.97 -25.27 13.77
N LYS A 56 1.52 -25.29 15.04
CA LYS A 56 2.37 -25.53 16.23
C LYS A 56 3.57 -24.58 16.30
N ARG A 57 3.37 -23.33 15.88
CA ARG A 57 4.37 -22.25 15.95
C ARG A 57 4.04 -21.33 17.12
N PRO A 58 5.05 -20.78 17.81
CA PRO A 58 4.82 -19.79 18.84
C PRO A 58 4.34 -18.47 18.21
N THR A 59 3.19 -17.98 18.65
CA THR A 59 2.72 -16.63 18.30
C THR A 59 3.44 -15.58 19.14
N PRO A 60 3.98 -14.50 18.54
CA PRO A 60 4.58 -13.41 19.30
C PRO A 60 3.59 -12.74 20.26
N GLU A 61 4.03 -12.41 21.48
CA GLU A 61 3.17 -11.87 22.54
C GLU A 61 2.49 -10.55 22.17
N TRP A 62 3.14 -9.69 21.38
CA TRP A 62 2.51 -8.45 20.92
C TRP A 62 1.32 -8.70 19.98
N VAL A 63 1.33 -9.80 19.22
CA VAL A 63 0.21 -10.21 18.34
C VAL A 63 -0.95 -10.71 19.19
N LYS A 64 -0.69 -11.51 20.23
CA LYS A 64 -1.73 -11.96 21.16
C LYS A 64 -2.42 -10.78 21.84
N ARG A 65 -1.63 -9.84 22.36
CA ARG A 65 -2.15 -8.59 22.94
C ARG A 65 -2.95 -7.76 21.95
N LEU A 66 -2.56 -7.74 20.67
CA LEU A 66 -3.30 -7.05 19.62
C LEU A 66 -4.62 -7.75 19.29
N ALA A 67 -4.64 -9.08 19.26
CA ALA A 67 -5.82 -9.90 18.99
C ALA A 67 -6.88 -9.78 20.09
N GLU A 68 -6.47 -9.58 21.34
CA GLU A 68 -7.34 -9.40 22.50
C GLU A 68 -8.04 -8.04 22.55
N GLN A 69 -7.60 -7.07 21.73
CA GLN A 69 -8.19 -5.74 21.74
C GLN A 69 -9.64 -5.77 21.26
N LYS A 70 -10.52 -5.14 22.03
CA LYS A 70 -11.89 -4.83 21.61
C LYS A 70 -11.89 -3.53 20.84
N LEU A 71 -12.58 -3.50 19.72
CA LEU A 71 -12.91 -2.26 19.05
C LEU A 71 -13.90 -1.52 19.95
N ALA A 72 -13.53 -0.33 20.41
CA ALA A 72 -14.49 0.59 20.99
C ALA A 72 -15.57 0.83 19.94
N SER A 73 -16.81 0.44 20.27
CA SER A 73 -17.98 0.60 19.41
C SER A 73 -18.57 1.98 19.55
#